data_AF-A0A2H5MYD7-F1
#
_entry.id   AF-A0A2H5MYD7-F1
#
_cell.length_a   1.000
_cell.length_b   1.000
_cell.length_c   1.000
_cell.angle_alpha   90.00
_cell.angle_beta   90.00
_cell.angle_gamma   90.00
#
_symmetry.space_group_name_H-M   'P 1'
#
loop_
_entity.id
_entity.type
_entity.pdbx_description
1 polymer ?
#
loop_
_entity_poly.entity_id
_entity_poly.type
_entity_poly.pdbx_seq_one_letter_code
_entity_poly.pdbx_strand_id
1 'polypeptide(L)'
;MMASSLHLKPFVSDAYTDLTNSGSSIPLNSPTSFGFSKRRIIFAKELKLNCSIDREKEIDVSTSALVDDVAECLEEEMSVEEEPGVSTLLMNFSNEFDPYGALSTPLYQTATFKQPSATENGAYDYTRSGNPTRDALESLLAKLDKADQALCFTSGMAALAAVTHLLGTGEEIVAGDDLYGGTDRLLSRVTPKTGVVVKRVNTCDLDEVASAIGPWTKLVWVESPTNPRQQICDIRKIAEMAHAHGALLLVDNSIMSPVLSRPLELGAEGSGLAPFDCWICLRGVKTMALRVEKQQDNAQKIAEFLASHPRVKKVNYAGLPEHPGHELHYSQAKGAGSVLSFLTGSLALSKHVVETTKYFSITVSFGSVKSLISMPCFMSHASIPVEVRQARGLTEDLVRISVGIEDVNDLISDLDKALRTGPL
;
A
#
# COMPACT_ATOMS: atom_id res chain seq x y z
N MET A 1 31.29 -26.88 -2.30
CA MET A 1 31.40 -28.12 -3.12
C MET A 1 30.08 -28.87 -3.02
N MET A 2 29.73 -29.59 -4.10
CA MET A 2 28.43 -30.20 -4.44
C MET A 2 27.49 -29.24 -5.18
N ALA A 3 27.68 -29.18 -6.49
CA ALA A 3 26.72 -28.70 -7.48
C ALA A 3 25.87 -29.89 -7.95
N SER A 4 24.56 -29.71 -8.08
CA SER A 4 23.68 -30.65 -8.76
C SER A 4 23.07 -29.98 -9.99
N SER A 5 23.41 -30.53 -11.15
CA SER A 5 22.86 -30.21 -12.46
C SER A 5 21.59 -31.01 -12.70
N LEU A 6 20.59 -30.40 -13.32
CA LEU A 6 19.43 -31.10 -13.88
C LEU A 6 19.55 -31.08 -15.40
N HIS A 7 19.67 -32.27 -15.99
CA HIS A 7 19.53 -32.52 -17.43
C HIS A 7 18.11 -33.00 -17.72
N LEU A 8 17.44 -32.32 -18.64
CA LEU A 8 16.18 -32.76 -19.24
C LEU A 8 16.49 -33.68 -20.44
N LYS A 9 15.79 -34.82 -20.53
CA LYS A 9 15.65 -35.58 -21.77
C LYS A 9 14.17 -35.91 -22.03
N PRO A 10 13.79 -36.07 -23.32
CA PRO A 10 12.42 -35.95 -23.79
C PRO A 10 11.68 -37.30 -23.78
N PHE A 11 10.35 -37.25 -23.74
CA PHE A 11 9.48 -38.39 -24.05
C PHE A 11 8.70 -38.09 -25.33
N VAL A 12 8.89 -38.95 -26.34
CA VAL A 12 8.05 -39.09 -27.54
C VAL A 12 7.87 -40.59 -27.80
N SER A 13 6.75 -40.91 -28.46
CA SER A 13 6.31 -42.17 -29.08
C SER A 13 5.52 -43.06 -28.12
N ASP A 14 4.37 -43.61 -28.49
CA ASP A 14 3.88 -44.23 -29.74
C ASP A 14 2.33 -44.19 -29.71
N ALA A 15 1.49 -44.43 -30.73
CA ALA A 15 1.55 -44.67 -32.17
C ALA A 15 0.09 -44.99 -32.61
N TYR A 16 -0.34 -44.48 -33.77
CA TYR A 16 -1.31 -45.06 -34.74
C TYR A 16 -2.79 -45.30 -34.32
N THR A 17 -3.80 -44.95 -35.11
CA THR A 17 -4.03 -45.25 -36.53
C THR A 17 -5.02 -44.25 -37.16
N ASP A 18 -4.74 -43.95 -38.43
CA ASP A 18 -5.56 -43.16 -39.35
C ASP A 18 -6.23 -44.15 -40.33
N LEU A 19 -7.52 -44.01 -40.62
CA LEU A 19 -8.16 -44.62 -41.80
C LEU A 19 -9.34 -43.76 -42.29
N THR A 20 -9.34 -43.63 -43.60
CA THR A 20 -9.92 -42.57 -44.42
C THR A 20 -11.34 -42.84 -44.95
N ASN A 21 -12.03 -41.73 -45.27
CA ASN A 21 -12.76 -41.44 -46.51
C ASN A 21 -14.29 -41.61 -46.66
N SER A 22 -14.86 -40.53 -47.24
CA SER A 22 -15.96 -40.42 -48.22
C SER A 22 -17.40 -40.04 -47.79
N GLY A 23 -17.88 -38.90 -48.30
CA GLY A 23 -19.07 -38.86 -49.18
C GLY A 23 -20.44 -38.35 -48.67
N SER A 24 -20.72 -37.06 -48.90
CA SER A 24 -21.98 -36.45 -49.44
C SER A 24 -23.39 -36.57 -48.78
N SER A 25 -23.98 -35.38 -48.56
CA SER A 25 -25.35 -34.89 -48.92
C SER A 25 -26.65 -35.22 -48.11
N ILE A 26 -27.09 -34.22 -47.31
CA ILE A 26 -28.44 -33.56 -47.12
C ILE A 26 -29.73 -34.41 -46.74
N PRO A 27 -30.88 -33.80 -46.35
CA PRO A 27 -31.40 -33.60 -44.97
C PRO A 27 -32.78 -34.25 -44.68
N LEU A 28 -33.30 -34.20 -43.43
CA LEU A 28 -34.62 -33.66 -43.02
C LEU A 28 -35.04 -34.14 -41.59
N ASN A 29 -35.87 -33.30 -40.95
CA ASN A 29 -36.85 -33.57 -39.87
C ASN A 29 -36.45 -33.44 -38.39
N SER A 30 -36.86 -32.28 -37.83
CA SER A 30 -37.39 -32.08 -36.47
C SER A 30 -38.75 -32.78 -36.27
N PRO A 31 -39.45 -32.70 -35.11
CA PRO A 31 -39.09 -32.24 -33.76
C PRO A 31 -39.47 -33.28 -32.66
N THR A 32 -39.05 -33.08 -31.39
CA THR A 32 -39.93 -32.98 -30.21
C THR A 32 -39.15 -33.04 -28.88
N SER A 33 -39.48 -32.07 -28.03
CA SER A 33 -39.35 -31.94 -26.57
C SER A 33 -38.72 -33.08 -25.75
N PHE A 34 -37.73 -32.73 -24.93
CA PHE A 34 -37.70 -33.10 -23.51
C PHE A 34 -37.07 -31.97 -22.71
N GLY A 35 -37.86 -31.39 -21.80
CA GLY A 35 -37.40 -30.38 -20.85
C GLY A 35 -36.66 -31.04 -19.69
N PHE A 36 -35.57 -30.42 -19.26
CA PHE A 36 -35.07 -30.55 -17.90
C PHE A 36 -34.52 -29.21 -17.41
N SER A 37 -35.11 -28.78 -16.29
CA SER A 37 -34.66 -27.68 -15.44
C SER A 37 -33.16 -27.81 -15.13
N LYS A 38 -32.36 -26.80 -15.50
CA LYS A 38 -31.04 -26.60 -14.92
C LYS A 38 -31.13 -25.49 -13.88
N ARG A 39 -31.29 -25.90 -12.62
CA ARG A 39 -30.85 -25.12 -11.46
C ARG A 39 -29.40 -24.69 -11.71
N ARG A 40 -29.16 -23.40 -11.88
CA ARG A 40 -27.81 -22.82 -11.78
C ARG A 40 -27.41 -22.90 -10.32
N ILE A 41 -26.60 -23.90 -9.99
CA ILE A 41 -25.85 -23.92 -8.74
C ILE A 41 -24.71 -22.92 -8.93
N ILE A 42 -24.91 -21.70 -8.40
CA ILE A 42 -23.84 -20.71 -8.26
C ILE A 42 -23.05 -21.16 -7.04
N PHE A 43 -21.92 -21.82 -7.26
CA PHE A 43 -20.91 -21.94 -6.21
C PHE A 43 -20.19 -20.60 -6.13
N ALA A 44 -20.71 -19.69 -5.30
CA ALA A 44 -19.90 -18.63 -4.73
C ALA A 44 -18.93 -19.32 -3.76
N LYS A 45 -17.67 -19.50 -4.17
CA LYS A 45 -16.61 -19.77 -3.19
C LYS A 45 -16.38 -18.46 -2.45
N GLU A 46 -16.96 -18.33 -1.27
CA GLU A 46 -16.46 -17.40 -0.27
C GLU A 46 -14.97 -17.69 -0.06
N LEU A 47 -14.16 -16.64 -0.16
CA LEU A 47 -12.76 -16.69 0.21
C LEU A 47 -12.69 -16.66 1.74
N LYS A 48 -12.89 -17.82 2.40
CA LYS A 48 -12.65 -17.95 3.84
C LYS A 48 -11.16 -18.20 4.09
N LEU A 49 -10.50 -17.19 4.65
CA LEU A 49 -9.19 -17.33 5.26
C LEU A 49 -9.36 -18.08 6.59
N ASN A 50 -9.21 -19.40 6.57
CA ASN A 50 -9.24 -20.21 7.79
C ASN A 50 -7.88 -20.16 8.48
N CYS A 51 -7.72 -19.22 9.42
CA CYS A 51 -6.66 -19.29 10.43
C CYS A 51 -7.19 -20.09 11.62
N SER A 52 -6.67 -21.31 11.79
CA SER A 52 -6.97 -22.16 12.96
C SER A 52 -6.39 -21.54 14.23
N ILE A 53 -7.25 -21.05 15.13
CA ILE A 53 -7.00 -21.02 16.56
C ILE A 53 -8.32 -21.37 17.26
N ASP A 54 -8.55 -22.67 17.50
CA ASP A 54 -9.45 -23.10 18.57
C ASP A 54 -8.79 -22.74 19.90
N ARG A 55 -9.37 -21.76 20.60
CA ARG A 55 -9.16 -21.54 22.03
C ARG A 55 -10.51 -21.54 22.73
N GLU A 56 -11.14 -22.71 22.78
CA GLU A 56 -12.03 -23.01 23.90
C GLU A 56 -11.12 -23.27 25.12
N LYS A 57 -11.05 -22.31 26.03
CA LYS A 57 -10.67 -22.61 27.42
C LYS A 57 -11.96 -22.81 28.20
N GLU A 58 -12.20 -24.07 28.54
CA GLU A 58 -13.12 -24.48 29.61
C GLU A 58 -12.80 -23.66 30.86
N ILE A 59 -13.78 -22.87 31.32
CA ILE A 59 -13.80 -22.32 32.67
C ILE A 59 -14.45 -23.39 33.54
N ASP A 60 -13.62 -24.07 34.32
CA ASP A 60 -14.05 -24.97 35.38
C ASP A 60 -14.71 -24.14 36.50
N VAL A 61 -16.03 -24.26 36.64
CA VAL A 61 -16.79 -23.66 37.74
C VAL A 61 -17.25 -24.79 38.64
N SER A 62 -16.44 -25.11 39.65
CA SER A 62 -16.85 -25.96 40.75
C SER A 62 -16.82 -25.21 42.08
N THR A 63 -17.95 -25.39 42.78
CA THR A 63 -18.27 -25.15 44.19
C THR A 63 -18.74 -23.77 44.66
N SER A 64 -19.82 -23.88 45.43
CA SER A 64 -20.86 -22.92 45.77
C SER A 64 -20.66 -22.23 47.11
N ALA A 65 -21.42 -21.14 47.25
CA ALA A 65 -22.09 -20.66 48.46
C ALA A 65 -21.25 -19.90 49.49
N LEU A 66 -21.56 -18.61 49.64
CA LEU A 66 -22.39 -18.10 50.74
C LEU A 66 -22.97 -16.74 50.38
N VAL A 67 -24.18 -16.51 50.87
CA VAL A 67 -25.10 -15.40 50.55
C VAL A 67 -24.92 -14.28 51.57
N ASP A 68 -25.41 -13.10 51.21
CA ASP A 68 -25.68 -11.90 52.03
C ASP A 68 -24.50 -10.93 52.24
N ASP A 69 -24.43 -9.89 51.40
CA ASP A 69 -24.78 -8.56 51.93
C ASP A 69 -25.22 -7.61 50.81
N VAL A 70 -26.25 -6.84 51.17
CA VAL A 70 -27.07 -6.00 50.30
C VAL A 70 -26.51 -4.58 50.27
N ALA A 71 -26.57 -3.97 49.09
CA ALA A 71 -26.51 -2.54 48.81
C ALA A 71 -25.16 -1.83 48.98
N GLU A 72 -24.42 -1.78 47.87
CA GLU A 72 -23.94 -0.50 47.35
C GLU A 72 -24.19 -0.48 45.84
N CYS A 73 -25.12 0.40 45.46
CA CYS A 73 -25.59 0.56 44.09
C CYS A 73 -24.57 1.37 43.28
N LEU A 74 -24.25 0.85 42.10
CA LEU A 74 -24.25 1.57 40.82
C LEU A 74 -23.57 2.94 40.82
N GLU A 75 -22.30 2.96 40.43
CA GLU A 75 -21.69 3.98 39.57
C GLU A 75 -20.31 3.45 39.11
N GLU A 76 -20.29 2.36 38.32
CA GLU A 76 -19.13 2.11 37.47
C GLU A 76 -19.19 3.14 36.35
N GLU A 77 -18.53 4.28 36.57
CA GLU A 77 -18.07 5.13 35.49
C GLU A 77 -17.28 4.24 34.52
N MET A 78 -17.89 3.88 33.39
CA MET A 78 -17.15 3.45 32.22
C MET A 78 -16.27 4.63 31.81
N SER A 79 -15.08 4.73 32.39
CA SER A 79 -14.06 5.65 31.89
C SER A 79 -13.79 5.21 30.46
N VAL A 80 -14.26 6.03 29.52
CA VAL A 80 -13.81 5.96 28.13
C VAL A 80 -12.32 6.26 28.21
N GLU A 81 -11.49 5.23 28.34
CA GLU A 81 -10.04 5.40 28.26
C GLU A 81 -9.76 6.00 26.88
N GLU A 82 -9.45 7.29 26.86
CA GLU A 82 -9.04 7.95 25.63
C GLU A 82 -7.84 7.20 25.07
N GLU A 83 -7.98 6.73 23.82
CA GLU A 83 -6.87 6.04 23.18
C GLU A 83 -5.65 6.96 23.15
N PRO A 84 -4.48 6.49 23.63
CA PRO A 84 -3.29 7.30 23.65
C PRO A 84 -2.89 7.72 22.23
N GLY A 85 -2.34 8.93 22.11
CA GLY A 85 -1.83 9.44 20.84
C GLY A 85 -0.79 8.52 20.20
N VAL A 86 -0.65 8.60 18.87
CA VAL A 86 0.25 7.74 18.09
C VAL A 86 1.69 7.74 18.63
N SER A 87 2.22 8.90 19.03
CA SER A 87 3.55 9.01 19.65
C SER A 87 3.67 8.21 20.94
N THR A 88 2.64 8.24 21.79
CA THR A 88 2.59 7.47 23.04
C THR A 88 2.49 5.97 22.76
N LEU A 89 1.67 5.57 21.80
CA LEU A 89 1.56 4.17 21.36
C LEU A 89 2.90 3.62 20.84
N LEU A 90 3.62 4.39 20.04
CA LEU A 90 4.93 4.00 19.49
C LEU A 90 5.99 3.77 20.56
N MET A 91 5.95 4.56 21.65
CA MET A 91 6.94 4.48 22.72
C MET A 91 6.62 3.44 23.78
N ASN A 92 5.35 3.08 23.95
CA ASN A 92 4.87 2.17 24.98
C ASN A 92 4.39 0.82 24.41
N PHE A 93 4.79 0.47 23.19
CA PHE A 93 4.52 -0.85 22.63
C PHE A 93 5.26 -1.93 23.44
N SER A 94 4.49 -2.78 24.13
CA SER A 94 5.01 -3.85 24.98
C SER A 94 5.41 -5.08 24.16
N ASN A 95 6.51 -5.73 24.57
CA ASN A 95 6.99 -6.97 23.97
C ASN A 95 6.75 -8.14 24.93
N GLU A 96 5.47 -8.43 25.23
CA GLU A 96 5.05 -9.33 26.33
C GLU A 96 5.54 -10.76 26.19
N PHE A 97 5.96 -11.18 24.99
CA PHE A 97 6.47 -12.52 24.74
C PHE A 97 7.97 -12.69 25.05
N ASP A 98 8.71 -11.62 25.37
CA ASP A 98 10.13 -11.75 25.72
C ASP A 98 10.29 -12.30 27.15
N PRO A 99 10.94 -13.47 27.33
CA PRO A 99 11.06 -14.11 28.64
C PRO A 99 11.99 -13.35 29.61
N TYR A 100 12.71 -12.34 29.15
CA TYR A 100 13.69 -11.58 29.95
C TYR A 100 13.25 -10.14 30.24
N GLY A 101 12.07 -9.72 29.77
CA GLY A 101 11.56 -8.35 29.96
C GLY A 101 12.43 -7.28 29.32
N ALA A 102 13.07 -7.57 28.19
CA ALA A 102 13.89 -6.61 27.45
C ALA A 102 13.05 -5.40 27.00
N LEU A 103 13.51 -4.19 27.33
CA LEU A 103 12.83 -2.94 26.97
C LEU A 103 12.75 -2.69 25.45
N SER A 104 13.64 -3.28 24.68
CA SER A 104 13.60 -3.25 23.22
C SER A 104 13.44 -4.67 22.71
N THR A 105 12.60 -4.86 21.69
CA THR A 105 12.41 -6.16 21.03
C THR A 105 13.75 -6.75 20.61
N PRO A 106 14.13 -7.94 21.13
CA PRO A 106 15.34 -8.62 20.71
C PRO A 106 15.33 -8.97 19.22
N LEU A 107 16.52 -9.10 18.66
CA LEU A 107 16.70 -9.51 17.27
C LEU A 107 16.82 -11.04 17.16
N TYR A 108 15.78 -11.70 16.65
CA TYR A 108 15.75 -13.15 16.45
C TYR A 108 16.36 -13.55 15.11
N GLN A 109 17.69 -13.50 15.02
CA GLN A 109 18.49 -13.97 13.88
C GLN A 109 18.70 -15.49 13.91
N THR A 110 17.61 -16.23 13.79
CA THR A 110 17.61 -17.69 13.63
C THR A 110 16.73 -18.07 12.44
N ALA A 111 16.99 -19.23 11.83
CA ALA A 111 16.12 -19.79 10.80
C ALA A 111 14.98 -20.63 11.39
N THR A 112 15.21 -21.28 12.53
CA THR A 112 14.28 -22.25 13.14
C THR A 112 14.26 -22.14 14.66
N PHE A 113 13.23 -22.72 15.26
CA PHE A 113 12.96 -22.70 16.69
C PHE A 113 12.76 -24.13 17.20
N LYS A 114 13.24 -24.38 18.43
CA LYS A 114 13.06 -25.68 19.10
C LYS A 114 11.57 -25.92 19.36
N GLN A 115 11.06 -27.07 18.92
CA GLN A 115 9.67 -27.48 19.17
C GLN A 115 9.50 -28.10 20.57
N PRO A 116 8.33 -27.94 21.22
CA PRO A 116 8.04 -28.56 22.51
C PRO A 116 8.16 -30.08 22.48
N SER A 117 7.68 -30.71 21.40
CA SER A 117 7.77 -32.16 21.18
C SER A 117 7.79 -32.48 19.68
N ALA A 118 7.80 -33.77 19.32
CA ALA A 118 7.70 -34.21 17.93
C ALA A 118 6.27 -34.12 17.34
N THR A 119 5.27 -33.89 18.19
CA THR A 119 3.84 -33.89 17.81
C THR A 119 3.13 -32.57 18.14
N GLU A 120 3.81 -31.65 18.82
CA GLU A 120 3.27 -30.34 19.21
C GLU A 120 4.14 -29.23 18.62
N ASN A 121 3.49 -28.23 18.03
CA ASN A 121 4.16 -27.06 17.48
C ASN A 121 4.22 -25.95 18.53
N GLY A 122 5.39 -25.32 18.66
CA GLY A 122 5.52 -24.06 19.38
C GLY A 122 4.91 -22.91 18.60
N ALA A 123 4.92 -21.71 19.19
CA ALA A 123 4.46 -20.48 18.52
C ALA A 123 5.25 -20.18 17.23
N TYR A 124 6.50 -20.63 17.18
CA TYR A 124 7.38 -20.46 16.03
C TYR A 124 8.03 -21.79 15.67
N ASP A 125 8.07 -22.11 14.38
CA ASP A 125 8.75 -23.28 13.82
C ASP A 125 9.93 -22.86 12.93
N TYR A 126 9.65 -21.96 12.00
CA TYR A 126 10.54 -21.52 10.94
C TYR A 126 10.31 -20.03 10.66
N THR A 127 11.39 -19.25 10.61
CA THR A 127 11.36 -17.77 10.52
C THR A 127 10.59 -17.22 9.32
N ARG A 128 10.50 -17.99 8.23
CA ARG A 128 9.68 -17.60 7.07
C ARG A 128 8.18 -17.50 7.45
N SER A 129 7.70 -18.45 8.24
CA SER A 129 6.31 -18.55 8.67
C SER A 129 5.99 -17.55 9.78
N GLY A 130 6.86 -17.46 10.80
CA GLY A 130 6.69 -16.59 11.97
C GLY A 130 8.05 -16.20 12.56
N ASN A 131 8.21 -14.96 13.04
CA ASN A 131 9.45 -14.54 13.69
C ASN A 131 9.16 -13.49 14.77
N PRO A 132 9.62 -13.66 16.03
CA PRO A 132 9.24 -12.74 17.11
C PRO A 132 9.58 -11.27 16.82
N THR A 133 10.69 -10.98 16.14
CA THR A 133 11.04 -9.60 15.78
C THR A 133 10.10 -9.03 14.71
N ARG A 134 9.66 -9.85 13.76
CA ARG A 134 8.70 -9.45 12.71
C ARG A 134 7.30 -9.30 13.29
N ASP A 135 6.85 -10.27 14.10
CA ASP A 135 5.55 -10.27 14.73
C ASP A 135 5.34 -9.04 15.63
N ALA A 136 6.38 -8.59 16.35
CA ALA A 136 6.35 -7.34 17.09
C ALA A 136 6.08 -6.11 16.17
N LEU A 137 6.74 -6.06 15.01
CA LEU A 137 6.51 -4.99 14.04
C LEU A 137 5.12 -5.08 13.42
N GLU A 138 4.70 -6.26 12.98
CA GLU A 138 3.38 -6.50 12.40
C GLU A 138 2.27 -6.12 13.39
N SER A 139 2.41 -6.49 14.66
CA SER A 139 1.47 -6.12 15.72
C SER A 139 1.43 -4.60 15.97
N LEU A 140 2.58 -3.94 15.97
CA LEU A 140 2.64 -2.48 16.11
C LEU A 140 1.99 -1.78 14.91
N LEU A 141 2.30 -2.19 13.69
CA LEU A 141 1.72 -1.62 12.47
C LEU A 141 0.21 -1.82 12.43
N ALA A 142 -0.28 -3.03 12.74
CA ALA A 142 -1.71 -3.31 12.85
C ALA A 142 -2.39 -2.37 13.84
N LYS A 143 -1.79 -2.14 15.01
CA LYS A 143 -2.30 -1.20 16.01
C LYS A 143 -2.33 0.26 15.51
N LEU A 144 -1.34 0.67 14.74
CA LEU A 144 -1.24 2.03 14.20
C LEU A 144 -2.25 2.30 13.08
N ASP A 145 -2.45 1.32 12.19
CA ASP A 145 -3.39 1.40 11.07
C ASP A 145 -4.84 1.05 11.47
N LYS A 146 -5.08 0.58 12.71
CA LYS A 146 -6.35 0.00 13.17
C LYS A 146 -6.78 -1.23 12.35
N ALA A 147 -5.80 -2.08 12.04
CA ALA A 147 -6.01 -3.33 11.33
C ALA A 147 -6.14 -4.51 12.30
N ASP A 148 -6.83 -5.57 11.86
CA ASP A 148 -6.81 -6.86 12.56
C ASP A 148 -5.41 -7.50 12.50
N GLN A 149 -4.71 -7.35 11.37
CA GLN A 149 -3.37 -7.89 11.13
C GLN A 149 -2.57 -6.98 10.18
N ALA A 150 -1.24 -7.06 10.28
CA ALA A 150 -0.33 -6.53 9.28
C ALA A 150 0.65 -7.62 8.85
N LEU A 151 1.10 -7.57 7.60
CA LEU A 151 2.02 -8.55 7.02
C LEU A 151 3.25 -7.86 6.47
N CYS A 152 4.42 -8.37 6.85
CA CYS A 152 5.71 -7.85 6.43
C CYS A 152 6.32 -8.69 5.29
N PHE A 153 6.54 -8.07 4.13
CA PHE A 153 7.25 -8.60 2.94
C PHE A 153 8.78 -8.35 2.92
N THR A 154 9.41 -8.19 1.75
CA THR A 154 10.83 -7.75 1.64
C THR A 154 10.99 -6.37 1.02
N SER A 155 9.92 -5.85 0.40
CA SER A 155 9.83 -4.52 -0.19
C SER A 155 8.37 -4.14 -0.39
N GLY A 156 8.08 -2.87 -0.66
CA GLY A 156 6.73 -2.44 -1.05
C GLY A 156 6.28 -3.18 -2.30
N MET A 157 7.16 -3.29 -3.31
CA MET A 157 6.85 -4.07 -4.52
C MET A 157 6.57 -5.55 -4.26
N ALA A 158 7.17 -6.17 -3.25
CA ALA A 158 6.86 -7.55 -2.88
C ALA A 158 5.48 -7.66 -2.22
N ALA A 159 5.10 -6.69 -1.37
CA ALA A 159 3.75 -6.61 -0.83
C ALA A 159 2.71 -6.41 -1.93
N LEU A 160 2.96 -5.44 -2.82
CA LEU A 160 2.09 -5.13 -3.95
C LEU A 160 1.96 -6.31 -4.93
N ALA A 161 3.06 -7.04 -5.21
CA ALA A 161 3.01 -8.26 -6.01
C ALA A 161 2.20 -9.37 -5.32
N ALA A 162 2.34 -9.55 -4.01
CA ALA A 162 1.54 -10.51 -3.24
C ALA A 162 0.05 -10.20 -3.32
N VAL A 163 -0.34 -8.91 -3.25
CA VAL A 163 -1.75 -8.50 -3.44
C VAL A 163 -2.26 -8.90 -4.83
N THR A 164 -1.47 -8.74 -5.89
CA THR A 164 -1.90 -9.17 -7.23
C THR A 164 -2.16 -10.67 -7.35
N HIS A 165 -1.59 -11.49 -6.46
CA HIS A 165 -1.83 -12.94 -6.40
C HIS A 165 -3.15 -13.31 -5.70
N LEU A 166 -3.87 -12.35 -5.12
CA LEU A 166 -5.23 -12.58 -4.62
C LEU A 166 -6.24 -12.74 -5.75
N LEU A 167 -5.90 -12.29 -6.96
CA LEU A 167 -6.77 -12.33 -8.13
C LEU A 167 -6.49 -13.55 -9.01
N GLY A 168 -7.56 -14.09 -9.58
CA GLY A 168 -7.56 -15.16 -10.56
C GLY A 168 -7.57 -14.68 -12.01
N THR A 169 -7.38 -15.62 -12.94
CA THR A 169 -7.46 -15.37 -14.38
C THR A 169 -8.85 -14.85 -14.77
N GLY A 170 -8.89 -13.76 -15.53
CA GLY A 170 -10.12 -13.10 -15.99
C GLY A 170 -10.71 -12.10 -15.00
N GLU A 171 -10.22 -12.04 -13.76
CA GLU A 171 -10.62 -11.03 -12.78
C GLU A 171 -9.93 -9.69 -13.07
N GLU A 172 -10.55 -8.61 -12.62
CA GLU A 172 -10.14 -7.25 -12.99
C GLU A 172 -9.62 -6.45 -11.79
N ILE A 173 -8.58 -5.67 -12.05
CA ILE A 173 -8.09 -4.58 -11.19
C ILE A 173 -8.46 -3.25 -11.86
N VAL A 174 -9.16 -2.37 -11.13
CA VAL A 174 -9.30 -0.96 -11.50
C VAL A 174 -8.25 -0.17 -10.71
N ALA A 175 -7.32 0.49 -11.38
CA ALA A 175 -6.19 1.14 -10.72
C ALA A 175 -5.95 2.57 -11.24
N GLY A 176 -5.56 3.48 -10.34
CA GLY A 176 -5.32 4.89 -10.67
C GLY A 176 -4.30 5.09 -11.78
N ASP A 177 -4.55 5.99 -12.73
CA ASP A 177 -3.64 6.29 -13.85
C ASP A 177 -2.32 6.91 -13.39
N ASP A 178 -2.32 7.57 -12.23
CA ASP A 178 -1.14 8.09 -11.55
C ASP A 178 -0.85 7.33 -10.27
N LEU A 179 0.18 6.49 -10.37
CA LEU A 179 0.71 5.66 -9.30
C LEU A 179 2.22 5.67 -9.42
N TYR A 180 2.88 5.23 -8.35
CA TYR A 180 4.30 4.93 -8.39
C TYR A 180 4.68 4.11 -9.64
N GLY A 181 5.70 4.56 -10.37
CA GLY A 181 6.14 3.90 -11.61
C GLY A 181 6.50 2.41 -11.48
N GLY A 182 6.87 1.93 -10.28
CA GLY A 182 7.02 0.50 -10.01
C GLY A 182 5.69 -0.25 -10.03
N THR A 183 4.65 0.31 -9.42
CA THR A 183 3.27 -0.18 -9.44
C THR A 183 2.72 -0.18 -10.86
N ASP A 184 2.88 0.92 -11.61
CA ASP A 184 2.46 0.99 -13.02
C ASP A 184 3.14 -0.10 -13.86
N ARG A 185 4.44 -0.36 -13.65
CA ARG A 185 5.16 -1.43 -14.34
C ARG A 185 4.68 -2.83 -13.96
N LEU A 186 4.40 -3.08 -12.67
CA LEU A 186 3.84 -4.34 -12.19
C LEU A 186 2.50 -4.61 -12.89
N LEU A 187 1.58 -3.65 -12.82
CA LEU A 187 0.24 -3.76 -13.37
C LEU A 187 0.20 -3.76 -14.90
N SER A 188 1.15 -3.13 -15.59
CA SER A 188 1.18 -3.08 -17.06
C SER A 188 1.92 -4.24 -17.71
N ARG A 189 2.94 -4.83 -17.05
CA ARG A 189 3.85 -5.78 -17.69
C ARG A 189 3.95 -7.16 -17.02
N VAL A 190 3.56 -7.27 -15.77
CA VAL A 190 3.72 -8.50 -14.98
C VAL A 190 2.35 -9.10 -14.69
N THR A 191 1.48 -8.37 -14.01
CA THR A 191 0.13 -8.83 -13.62
C THR A 191 -0.70 -9.35 -14.80
N PRO A 192 -0.70 -8.73 -16.00
CA PRO A 192 -1.50 -9.24 -17.12
C PRO A 192 -1.08 -10.63 -17.63
N LYS A 193 0.15 -11.07 -17.32
CA LYS A 193 0.65 -12.38 -17.73
C LYS A 193 -0.02 -13.55 -17.00
N THR A 194 -0.66 -13.29 -15.84
CA THR A 194 -1.46 -14.29 -15.12
C THR A 194 -2.91 -14.33 -15.63
N GLY A 195 -3.26 -13.49 -16.60
CA GLY A 195 -4.60 -13.35 -17.16
C GLY A 195 -5.52 -12.42 -16.36
N VAL A 196 -4.99 -11.71 -15.37
CA VAL A 196 -5.69 -10.60 -14.69
C VAL A 196 -5.80 -9.41 -15.63
N VAL A 197 -6.97 -8.79 -15.71
CA VAL A 197 -7.20 -7.62 -16.55
C VAL A 197 -7.00 -6.36 -15.72
N VAL A 198 -6.22 -5.40 -16.23
CA VAL A 198 -5.99 -4.12 -15.54
C VAL A 198 -6.64 -2.98 -16.32
N LYS A 199 -7.54 -2.25 -15.66
CA LYS A 199 -8.18 -1.02 -16.14
C LYS A 199 -7.52 0.17 -15.45
N ARG A 200 -7.16 1.20 -16.22
CA ARG A 200 -6.52 2.42 -15.70
C ARG A 200 -7.53 3.56 -15.74
N VAL A 201 -7.71 4.26 -14.62
CA VAL A 201 -8.67 5.37 -14.50
C VAL A 201 -8.08 6.55 -13.75
N ASN A 202 -8.54 7.77 -14.02
CA ASN A 202 -8.29 8.90 -13.12
C ASN A 202 -9.08 8.71 -11.81
N THR A 203 -8.39 8.39 -10.72
CA THR A 203 -9.03 8.11 -9.41
C THR A 203 -9.57 9.35 -8.70
N CYS A 204 -9.32 10.54 -9.24
CA CYS A 204 -9.98 11.77 -8.79
C CYS A 204 -11.33 12.02 -9.47
N ASP A 205 -11.64 11.28 -10.54
CA ASP A 205 -12.92 11.34 -11.25
C ASP A 205 -13.77 10.13 -10.84
N LEU A 206 -14.75 10.39 -9.98
CA LEU A 206 -15.62 9.35 -9.43
C LEU A 206 -16.52 8.71 -10.49
N ASP A 207 -16.89 9.43 -11.55
CA ASP A 207 -17.70 8.88 -12.64
C ASP A 207 -16.86 7.92 -13.50
N GLU A 208 -15.58 8.25 -13.72
CA GLU A 208 -14.63 7.37 -14.41
C GLU A 208 -14.36 6.10 -13.59
N VAL A 209 -14.14 6.23 -12.28
CA VAL A 209 -14.00 5.09 -11.36
C VAL A 209 -15.24 4.19 -11.40
N ALA A 210 -16.43 4.78 -11.22
CA ALA A 210 -17.69 4.03 -11.23
C ALA A 210 -17.92 3.32 -12.58
N SER A 211 -17.57 3.95 -13.70
CA SER A 211 -17.74 3.36 -15.04
C SER A 211 -16.78 2.19 -15.32
N ALA A 212 -15.62 2.16 -14.67
CA ALA A 212 -14.64 1.10 -14.85
C ALA A 212 -14.90 -0.14 -13.97
N ILE A 213 -15.50 0.06 -12.80
CA ILE A 213 -15.90 -1.02 -11.88
C ILE A 213 -17.05 -1.81 -12.51
N GLY A 214 -16.92 -3.14 -12.48
CA GLY A 214 -17.95 -4.04 -13.01
C GLY A 214 -17.96 -5.40 -12.32
N PRO A 215 -18.77 -6.36 -12.82
CA PRO A 215 -18.98 -7.66 -12.17
C PRO A 215 -17.73 -8.51 -11.97
N TRP A 216 -16.69 -8.26 -12.76
CA TRP A 216 -15.41 -8.97 -12.73
C TRP A 216 -14.34 -8.24 -11.92
N THR A 217 -14.61 -7.01 -11.48
CA THR A 217 -13.70 -6.24 -10.63
C THR A 217 -13.60 -6.90 -9.26
N LYS A 218 -12.37 -7.17 -8.81
CA LYS A 218 -12.07 -7.73 -7.49
C LYS A 218 -11.20 -6.84 -6.64
N LEU A 219 -10.51 -5.89 -7.26
CA LEU A 219 -9.65 -4.95 -6.56
C LEU A 219 -9.73 -3.57 -7.22
N VAL A 220 -9.97 -2.55 -6.41
CA VAL A 220 -9.73 -1.15 -6.73
C VAL A 220 -8.44 -0.73 -6.03
N TRP A 221 -7.52 -0.10 -6.76
CA TRP A 221 -6.18 0.24 -6.25
C TRP A 221 -5.87 1.71 -6.45
N VAL A 222 -5.69 2.42 -5.33
CA VAL A 222 -5.47 3.87 -5.32
C VAL A 222 -4.23 4.29 -4.51
N GLU A 223 -3.70 5.47 -4.83
CA GLU A 223 -2.74 6.23 -4.01
C GLU A 223 -3.41 7.59 -3.69
N SER A 224 -3.27 8.09 -2.45
CA SER A 224 -3.78 9.42 -2.09
C SER A 224 -2.93 10.02 -0.96
N PRO A 225 -2.15 11.09 -1.21
CA PRO A 225 -1.91 11.71 -2.52
C PRO A 225 -1.20 10.77 -3.51
N THR A 226 -1.46 10.92 -4.81
CA THR A 226 -0.80 10.11 -5.85
C THR A 226 0.68 10.45 -6.04
N ASN A 227 1.50 9.47 -6.41
CA ASN A 227 2.90 9.71 -6.80
C ASN A 227 3.05 9.73 -8.34
N PRO A 228 3.53 10.83 -8.97
CA PRO A 228 4.13 12.01 -8.37
C PRO A 228 3.24 13.26 -8.46
N ARG A 229 2.05 13.21 -9.09
CA ARG A 229 1.24 14.42 -9.34
C ARG A 229 0.58 14.97 -8.07
N GLN A 230 0.58 14.21 -6.98
CA GLN A 230 -0.02 14.58 -5.68
C GLN A 230 -1.52 14.87 -5.80
N GLN A 231 -2.22 14.12 -6.65
CA GLN A 231 -3.66 14.22 -6.76
C GLN A 231 -4.35 13.52 -5.59
N ILE A 232 -5.55 13.96 -5.24
CA ILE A 232 -6.28 13.48 -4.06
C ILE A 232 -7.50 12.66 -4.49
N CYS A 233 -7.58 11.43 -4.01
CA CYS A 233 -8.72 10.54 -4.22
C CYS A 233 -9.68 10.62 -3.02
N ASP A 234 -10.99 10.49 -3.26
CA ASP A 234 -12.00 10.35 -2.20
C ASP A 234 -12.08 8.87 -1.78
N ILE A 235 -11.30 8.50 -0.76
CA ILE A 235 -11.12 7.09 -0.36
C ILE A 235 -12.45 6.46 0.05
N ARG A 236 -13.29 7.21 0.80
CA ARG A 236 -14.56 6.71 1.33
C ARG A 236 -15.56 6.40 0.21
N LYS A 237 -15.73 7.30 -0.75
CA LYS A 237 -16.63 7.05 -1.88
C LYS A 237 -16.14 5.93 -2.78
N ILE A 238 -14.83 5.83 -3.02
CA ILE A 238 -14.27 4.74 -3.81
C ILE A 238 -14.46 3.40 -3.10
N ALA A 239 -14.34 3.35 -1.76
CA ALA A 239 -14.63 2.17 -0.97
C ALA A 239 -16.08 1.72 -1.14
N GLU A 240 -17.04 2.65 -0.99
CA GLU A 240 -18.46 2.39 -1.20
C GLU A 240 -18.75 1.81 -2.59
N MET A 241 -18.14 2.37 -3.64
CA MET A 241 -18.28 1.88 -5.02
C MET A 241 -17.70 0.47 -5.23
N ALA A 242 -16.53 0.20 -4.65
CA ALA A 242 -15.87 -1.10 -4.71
C ALA A 242 -16.70 -2.17 -4.00
N HIS A 243 -17.13 -1.88 -2.77
CA HIS A 243 -17.91 -2.80 -1.93
C HIS A 243 -19.28 -3.11 -2.51
N ALA A 244 -19.93 -2.15 -3.16
CA ALA A 244 -21.19 -2.38 -3.88
C ALA A 244 -21.09 -3.47 -4.97
N HIS A 245 -19.87 -3.76 -5.45
CA HIS A 245 -19.58 -4.80 -6.43
C HIS A 245 -18.84 -6.02 -5.84
N GLY A 246 -18.67 -6.07 -4.52
CA GLY A 246 -17.91 -7.12 -3.84
C GLY A 246 -16.42 -7.12 -4.18
N ALA A 247 -15.86 -5.96 -4.53
CA ALA A 247 -14.43 -5.74 -4.73
C ALA A 247 -13.78 -5.15 -3.49
N LEU A 248 -12.49 -5.43 -3.28
CA LEU A 248 -11.68 -4.83 -2.22
C LEU A 248 -11.14 -3.46 -2.68
N LEU A 249 -10.83 -2.58 -1.73
CA LEU A 249 -10.07 -1.35 -1.92
C LEU A 249 -8.69 -1.46 -1.27
N LEU A 250 -7.64 -1.38 -2.09
CA LEU A 250 -6.25 -1.18 -1.64
C LEU A 250 -5.89 0.31 -1.74
N VAL A 251 -5.42 0.88 -0.63
CA VAL A 251 -4.81 2.22 -0.61
C VAL A 251 -3.33 2.09 -0.29
N ASP A 252 -2.47 2.45 -1.24
CA ASP A 252 -1.06 2.63 -0.97
C ASP A 252 -0.86 3.94 -0.19
N ASN A 253 -0.72 3.80 1.13
CA ASN A 253 -0.64 4.89 2.10
C ASN A 253 0.79 5.41 2.33
N SER A 254 1.74 5.05 1.45
CA SER A 254 3.18 5.27 1.67
C SER A 254 3.54 6.74 1.93
N ILE A 255 2.85 7.69 1.28
CA ILE A 255 3.14 9.14 1.42
C ILE A 255 2.67 9.68 2.78
N MET A 256 1.53 9.20 3.29
CA MET A 256 0.89 9.78 4.46
C MET A 256 1.32 9.09 5.76
N SER A 257 1.57 7.78 5.72
CA SER A 257 1.75 6.91 6.90
C SER A 257 0.49 6.86 7.80
N PRO A 258 0.36 5.86 8.69
CA PRO A 258 -0.75 5.78 9.66
C PRO A 258 -0.79 6.96 10.66
N VAL A 259 0.23 7.81 10.68
CA VAL A 259 0.25 9.04 11.49
C VAL A 259 -0.74 10.07 10.95
N LEU A 260 -0.76 10.27 9.62
CA LEU A 260 -1.53 11.34 8.99
C LEU A 260 -2.81 10.86 8.32
N SER A 261 -2.85 9.61 7.86
CA SER A 261 -4.01 8.99 7.21
C SER A 261 -4.14 7.53 7.61
N ARG A 262 -5.36 7.09 7.93
CA ARG A 262 -5.68 5.69 8.23
C ARG A 262 -6.76 5.18 7.28
N PRO A 263 -6.39 4.69 6.09
CA PRO A 263 -7.36 4.30 5.07
C PRO A 263 -8.35 3.19 5.50
N LEU A 264 -7.97 2.34 6.45
CA LEU A 264 -8.86 1.29 6.97
C LEU A 264 -10.10 1.89 7.66
N GLU A 265 -9.95 2.99 8.39
CA GLU A 265 -11.08 3.74 8.99
C GLU A 265 -11.97 4.43 7.91
N LEU A 266 -11.49 4.48 6.67
CA LEU A 266 -12.18 5.04 5.50
C LEU A 266 -12.79 3.95 4.59
N GLY A 267 -12.67 2.67 4.96
CA GLY A 267 -13.26 1.55 4.22
C GLY A 267 -12.31 0.77 3.31
N ALA A 268 -11.00 1.01 3.38
CA ALA A 268 -10.02 0.17 2.69
C ALA A 268 -9.75 -1.15 3.43
N GLU A 269 -9.25 -2.17 2.74
CA GLU A 269 -8.83 -3.46 3.33
C GLU A 269 -7.30 -3.67 3.33
N GLY A 270 -6.54 -2.84 2.62
CA GLY A 270 -5.09 -2.98 2.53
C GLY A 270 -4.33 -1.67 2.69
N SER A 271 -3.26 -1.71 3.50
CA SER A 271 -2.24 -0.66 3.68
C SER A 271 -0.87 -1.35 3.58
N GLY A 272 -0.02 -0.95 2.62
CA GLY A 272 1.23 -1.67 2.31
C GLY A 272 2.47 -1.02 2.92
N LEU A 273 3.33 -1.81 3.58
CA LEU A 273 4.67 -1.38 4.03
C LEU A 273 5.76 -2.41 3.69
N ALA A 274 6.95 -1.90 3.35
CA ALA A 274 8.16 -2.65 2.98
C ALA A 274 8.96 -3.07 4.24
N PRO A 275 9.44 -4.34 4.37
CA PRO A 275 10.05 -4.78 5.63
C PRO A 275 11.23 -5.79 5.58
N PHE A 276 12.29 -5.49 4.83
CA PHE A 276 13.61 -6.09 5.18
C PHE A 276 14.34 -5.36 6.33
N ASP A 277 13.65 -4.44 6.99
CA ASP A 277 14.19 -3.54 8.00
C ASP A 277 13.63 -3.79 9.40
N CYS A 278 12.94 -4.90 9.72
CA CYS A 278 12.06 -5.01 10.90
C CYS A 278 12.61 -4.38 12.21
N TRP A 279 13.87 -4.59 12.57
CA TRP A 279 14.50 -3.91 13.71
C TRP A 279 14.84 -2.42 13.44
N ILE A 280 15.38 -2.07 12.27
CA ILE A 280 15.63 -0.67 11.85
C ILE A 280 14.31 0.10 11.73
N CYS A 281 13.26 -0.55 11.28
CA CYS A 281 11.90 -0.05 11.20
C CYS A 281 11.31 0.11 12.60
N LEU A 282 11.41 -0.89 13.49
CA LEU A 282 11.05 -0.77 14.91
C LEU A 282 11.81 0.37 15.62
N ARG A 283 13.09 0.60 15.27
CA ARG A 283 13.87 1.72 15.78
C ARG A 283 13.41 3.05 15.16
N GLY A 284 13.21 3.07 13.85
CA GLY A 284 12.81 4.25 13.09
C GLY A 284 11.40 4.72 13.43
N VAL A 285 10.47 3.79 13.62
CA VAL A 285 9.05 4.07 13.86
C VAL A 285 8.84 4.83 15.18
N LYS A 286 9.69 4.61 16.19
CA LYS A 286 9.68 5.36 17.46
C LYS A 286 9.87 6.88 17.28
N THR A 287 10.48 7.32 16.19
CA THR A 287 10.66 8.74 15.85
C THR A 287 9.76 9.20 14.71
N MET A 288 8.81 8.36 14.27
CA MET A 288 7.99 8.64 13.09
C MET A 288 7.18 9.92 13.22
N ALA A 289 6.47 10.11 14.34
CA ALA A 289 5.68 11.32 14.57
C ALA A 289 6.54 12.60 14.47
N LEU A 290 7.65 12.65 15.23
CA LEU A 290 8.58 13.78 15.20
C LEU A 290 9.13 14.08 13.80
N ARG A 291 9.49 13.02 13.04
CA ARG A 291 10.02 13.17 11.68
C ARG A 291 8.94 13.67 10.73
N VAL A 292 7.75 13.06 10.74
CA VAL A 292 6.66 13.40 9.82
C VAL A 292 6.13 14.81 10.09
N GLU A 293 5.94 15.19 11.35
CA GLU A 293 5.54 16.56 11.74
C GLU A 293 6.57 17.58 11.26
N LYS A 294 7.86 17.36 11.56
CA LYS A 294 8.92 18.28 11.14
C LYS A 294 9.06 18.36 9.61
N GLN A 295 8.96 17.22 8.92
CA GLN A 295 9.02 17.19 7.45
C GLN A 295 7.82 17.92 6.84
N GLN A 296 6.62 17.76 7.40
CA GLN A 296 5.42 18.48 6.97
C GLN A 296 5.55 19.99 7.18
N ASP A 297 5.99 20.44 8.36
CA ASP A 297 6.19 21.85 8.65
C ASP A 297 7.21 22.49 7.69
N ASN A 298 8.27 21.75 7.37
CA ASN A 298 9.25 22.16 6.38
C ASN A 298 8.63 22.20 4.97
N ALA A 299 7.86 21.18 4.59
CA ALA A 299 7.22 21.09 3.29
C ALA A 299 6.20 22.20 3.05
N GLN A 300 5.40 22.56 4.06
CA GLN A 300 4.47 23.69 4.00
C GLN A 300 5.19 25.00 3.65
N LYS A 301 6.26 25.31 4.39
CA LYS A 301 7.04 26.55 4.18
C LYS A 301 7.73 26.56 2.81
N ILE A 302 8.24 25.42 2.35
CA ILE A 302 8.84 25.30 1.01
C ILE A 302 7.76 25.46 -0.07
N ALA A 303 6.58 24.87 0.11
CA ALA A 303 5.47 24.99 -0.83
C ALA A 303 5.00 26.44 -0.97
N GLU A 304 4.84 27.17 0.14
CA GLU A 304 4.48 28.59 0.17
C GLU A 304 5.56 29.46 -0.51
N PHE A 305 6.84 29.21 -0.20
CA PHE A 305 7.96 29.88 -0.86
C PHE A 305 7.91 29.65 -2.37
N LEU A 306 7.80 28.40 -2.83
CA LEU A 306 7.75 28.05 -4.24
C LEU A 306 6.53 28.67 -4.93
N ALA A 307 5.36 28.67 -4.29
CA ALA A 307 4.14 29.25 -4.83
C ALA A 307 4.27 30.78 -5.04
N SER A 308 5.04 31.45 -4.19
CA SER A 308 5.32 32.89 -4.31
C SER A 308 6.45 33.23 -5.29
N HIS A 309 7.25 32.26 -5.73
CA HIS A 309 8.47 32.51 -6.49
C HIS A 309 8.16 32.74 -8.00
N PRO A 310 8.64 33.84 -8.63
CA PRO A 310 8.22 34.26 -9.98
C PRO A 310 8.60 33.29 -11.11
N ARG A 311 9.55 32.39 -10.85
CA ARG A 311 10.03 31.38 -11.80
C ARG A 311 9.35 30.01 -11.66
N VAL A 312 8.44 29.86 -10.70
CA VAL A 312 7.64 28.66 -10.51
C VAL A 312 6.25 28.93 -11.10
N LYS A 313 5.75 28.00 -11.92
CA LYS A 313 4.47 28.14 -12.62
C LYS A 313 3.31 27.53 -11.86
N LYS A 314 3.58 26.44 -11.14
CA LYS A 314 2.58 25.71 -10.37
C LYS A 314 3.27 24.92 -9.27
N VAL A 315 2.65 24.86 -8.10
CA VAL A 315 3.02 23.94 -7.01
C VAL A 315 1.85 22.99 -6.78
N ASN A 316 2.12 21.69 -6.72
CA ASN A 316 1.17 20.68 -6.30
C ASN A 316 1.56 20.23 -4.88
N TYR A 317 0.83 20.74 -3.90
CA TYR A 317 0.96 20.37 -2.50
C TYR A 317 -0.41 20.52 -1.83
N ALA A 318 -0.89 19.46 -1.17
CA ALA A 318 -2.23 19.45 -0.56
C ALA A 318 -2.41 20.50 0.54
N GLY A 319 -1.32 20.97 1.15
CA GLY A 319 -1.33 22.00 2.20
C GLY A 319 -1.53 23.44 1.70
N LEU A 320 -1.50 23.66 0.39
CA LEU A 320 -1.81 24.97 -0.20
C LEU A 320 -3.34 25.14 -0.36
N PRO A 321 -3.92 26.28 0.07
CA PRO A 321 -5.36 26.54 -0.09
C PRO A 321 -5.85 26.50 -1.54
N GLU A 322 -4.98 26.82 -2.49
CA GLU A 322 -5.29 26.81 -3.93
C GLU A 322 -5.27 25.40 -4.54
N HIS A 323 -4.84 24.39 -3.78
CA HIS A 323 -4.84 23.02 -4.27
C HIS A 323 -6.30 22.52 -4.44
N PRO A 324 -6.69 22.00 -5.61
CA PRO A 324 -8.08 21.63 -5.87
C PRO A 324 -8.61 20.53 -4.92
N GLY A 325 -7.71 19.71 -4.38
CA GLY A 325 -8.03 18.68 -3.40
C GLY A 325 -7.84 19.09 -1.94
N HIS A 326 -7.59 20.37 -1.62
CA HIS A 326 -7.26 20.82 -0.24
C HIS A 326 -8.34 20.44 0.78
N GLU A 327 -9.58 20.88 0.57
CA GLU A 327 -10.70 20.62 1.48
C GLU A 327 -10.95 19.12 1.65
N LEU A 328 -10.95 18.36 0.53
CA LEU A 328 -11.11 16.92 0.58
C LEU A 328 -9.97 16.26 1.35
N HIS A 329 -8.72 16.68 1.13
CA HIS A 329 -7.55 16.16 1.82
C HIS A 329 -7.66 16.34 3.33
N TYR A 330 -7.98 17.55 3.80
CA TYR A 330 -8.11 17.81 5.24
C TYR A 330 -9.36 17.21 5.88
N SER A 331 -10.36 16.81 5.08
CA SER A 331 -11.48 16.00 5.59
C SER A 331 -11.09 14.55 5.94
N GLN A 332 -9.96 14.06 5.40
CA GLN A 332 -9.51 12.67 5.55
C GLN A 332 -8.07 12.50 6.06
N ALA A 333 -7.32 13.59 6.27
CA ALA A 333 -5.95 13.57 6.76
C ALA A 333 -5.67 14.74 7.72
N LYS A 334 -4.77 14.52 8.68
CA LYS A 334 -4.41 15.53 9.71
C LYS A 334 -3.37 16.56 9.25
N GLY A 335 -2.85 16.39 8.04
CA GLY A 335 -1.84 17.28 7.47
C GLY A 335 -1.42 16.85 6.06
N ALA A 336 -0.66 17.69 5.37
CA ALA A 336 -0.34 17.54 3.95
C ALA A 336 0.89 16.66 3.64
N GLY A 337 1.62 16.20 4.65
CA GLY A 337 2.79 15.34 4.48
C GLY A 337 4.03 16.07 3.95
N SER A 338 5.04 15.29 3.54
CA SER A 338 6.41 15.77 3.28
C SER A 338 6.80 15.87 1.80
N VAL A 339 5.91 15.48 0.90
CA VAL A 339 6.18 15.43 -0.54
C VAL A 339 5.42 16.55 -1.23
N LEU A 340 6.11 17.27 -2.11
CA LEU A 340 5.51 18.27 -2.98
C LEU A 340 6.11 18.16 -4.38
N SER A 341 5.41 18.70 -5.37
CA SER A 341 5.97 18.87 -6.71
C SER A 341 5.69 20.26 -7.25
N PHE A 342 6.48 20.71 -8.22
CA PHE A 342 6.29 21.98 -8.87
C PHE A 342 6.71 21.95 -10.35
N LEU A 343 6.14 22.86 -11.12
CA LEU A 343 6.42 23.08 -12.54
C LEU A 343 7.16 24.40 -12.71
N THR A 344 8.17 24.42 -13.57
CA THR A 344 8.91 25.64 -13.92
C THR A 344 8.50 26.20 -15.28
N GLY A 345 7.84 25.38 -16.11
CA GLY A 345 7.59 25.66 -17.52
C GLY A 345 8.82 25.48 -18.42
N SER A 346 9.97 25.06 -17.87
CA SER A 346 11.23 24.93 -18.61
C SER A 346 12.03 23.73 -18.13
N LEU A 347 12.19 22.72 -19.01
CA LEU A 347 13.04 21.56 -18.73
C LEU A 347 14.48 21.98 -18.35
N ALA A 348 15.01 23.00 -19.02
CA ALA A 348 16.36 23.51 -18.74
C ALA A 348 16.46 24.11 -17.33
N LEU A 349 15.44 24.86 -16.89
CA LEU A 349 15.40 25.41 -15.54
C LEU A 349 15.21 24.32 -14.49
N SER A 350 14.27 23.39 -14.70
CA SER A 350 14.04 22.27 -13.77
C SER A 350 15.30 21.42 -13.58
N LYS A 351 15.99 21.10 -14.69
CA LYS A 351 17.28 20.40 -14.65
C LYS A 351 18.32 21.19 -13.85
N HIS A 352 18.48 22.49 -14.15
CA HIS A 352 19.42 23.35 -13.43
C HIS A 352 19.13 23.39 -11.93
N VAL A 353 17.87 23.52 -11.53
CA VAL A 353 17.48 23.53 -10.11
C VAL A 353 17.90 22.23 -9.44
N VAL A 354 17.53 21.08 -10.03
CA VAL A 354 17.84 19.74 -9.49
C VAL A 354 19.35 19.50 -9.39
N GLU A 355 20.14 19.96 -10.38
CA GLU A 355 21.59 19.74 -10.42
C GLU A 355 22.40 20.73 -9.57
N THR A 356 21.84 21.90 -9.24
CA THR A 356 22.57 23.00 -8.57
C THR A 356 22.30 23.07 -7.06
N THR A 357 21.15 22.59 -6.59
CA THR A 357 20.87 22.48 -5.14
C THR A 357 21.92 21.63 -4.45
N LYS A 358 22.43 22.10 -3.31
CA LYS A 358 23.48 21.43 -2.53
C LYS A 358 22.94 20.51 -1.44
N TYR A 359 21.85 20.90 -0.80
CA TYR A 359 21.31 20.16 0.35
C TYR A 359 20.36 19.05 -0.09
N PHE A 360 19.72 19.21 -1.24
CA PHE A 360 18.86 18.19 -1.82
C PHE A 360 19.69 17.16 -2.59
N SER A 361 19.59 15.89 -2.20
CA SER A 361 20.23 14.80 -2.97
C SER A 361 19.37 14.40 -4.16
N ILE A 362 20.01 14.32 -5.34
CA ILE A 362 19.36 13.85 -6.57
C ILE A 362 19.18 12.33 -6.47
N THR A 363 17.97 11.90 -6.13
CA THR A 363 17.66 10.46 -6.03
C THR A 363 16.16 10.22 -6.16
N VAL A 364 15.81 9.00 -6.55
CA VAL A 364 14.46 8.46 -6.36
C VAL A 364 14.22 8.14 -4.87
N SER A 365 13.03 7.64 -4.53
CA SER A 365 12.54 7.44 -3.16
C SER A 365 11.98 8.72 -2.50
N PHE A 366 11.48 8.59 -1.27
CA PHE A 366 10.97 9.65 -0.40
C PHE A 366 10.97 9.17 1.06
N GLY A 367 10.63 10.04 2.01
CA GLY A 367 10.49 9.68 3.44
C GLY A 367 11.80 9.61 4.23
N SER A 368 12.93 9.93 3.59
CA SER A 368 14.23 10.08 4.26
C SER A 368 14.24 11.31 5.18
N VAL A 369 15.02 11.26 6.26
CA VAL A 369 15.32 12.44 7.08
C VAL A 369 16.10 13.51 6.32
N LYS A 370 16.75 13.13 5.22
CA LYS A 370 17.43 14.03 4.29
C LYS A 370 16.52 14.42 3.14
N SER A 371 16.54 15.69 2.76
CA SER A 371 15.82 16.23 1.61
C SER A 371 16.32 15.65 0.30
N LEU A 372 15.38 15.18 -0.53
CA LEU A 372 15.64 14.57 -1.84
C LEU A 372 14.93 15.38 -2.93
N ILE A 373 15.55 15.48 -4.10
CA ILE A 373 14.99 16.16 -5.27
C ILE A 373 15.11 15.26 -6.50
N SER A 374 14.13 15.31 -7.38
CA SER A 374 14.06 14.42 -8.54
C SER A 374 13.25 15.03 -9.68
N MET A 375 13.53 14.57 -10.91
CA MET A 375 12.68 14.81 -12.09
C MET A 375 11.99 13.49 -12.47
N PRO A 376 10.72 13.26 -12.09
CA PRO A 376 10.06 11.96 -12.20
C PRO A 376 10.14 11.35 -13.61
N CYS A 377 9.92 12.16 -14.65
CA CYS A 377 9.96 11.77 -16.06
C CYS A 377 11.29 11.12 -16.52
N PHE A 378 12.41 11.51 -15.91
CA PHE A 378 13.74 11.01 -16.26
C PHE A 378 14.28 9.99 -15.25
N MET A 379 13.53 9.75 -14.16
CA MET A 379 13.98 8.94 -13.03
C MET A 379 12.92 7.88 -12.67
N SER A 380 12.14 8.09 -11.61
CA SER A 380 11.21 7.09 -11.06
C SER A 380 10.10 6.66 -12.01
N HIS A 381 9.70 7.54 -12.93
CA HIS A 381 8.63 7.31 -13.90
C HIS A 381 9.15 7.16 -15.33
N ALA A 382 10.47 7.01 -15.52
CA ALA A 382 11.07 6.77 -16.83
C ALA A 382 10.60 5.45 -17.48
N SER A 383 10.07 4.51 -16.69
CA SER A 383 9.50 3.26 -17.22
C SER A 383 8.11 3.42 -17.86
N ILE A 384 7.44 4.55 -17.65
CA ILE A 384 6.15 4.88 -18.30
C ILE A 384 6.44 5.45 -19.70
N PRO A 385 5.85 4.91 -20.78
CA PRO A 385 6.06 5.41 -22.14
C PRO A 385 5.75 6.91 -22.27
N VAL A 386 6.47 7.61 -23.15
CA VAL A 386 6.41 9.09 -23.29
C VAL A 386 4.99 9.53 -23.61
N GLU A 387 4.34 8.86 -24.56
CA GLU A 387 2.98 9.11 -25.00
C GLU A 387 1.96 8.92 -23.86
N VAL A 388 2.17 7.93 -22.98
CA VAL A 388 1.32 7.71 -21.81
C VAL A 388 1.55 8.78 -20.76
N ARG A 389 2.81 9.19 -20.52
CA ARG A 389 3.14 10.31 -19.62
C ARG A 389 2.49 11.60 -20.07
N GLN A 390 2.58 11.92 -21.37
CA GLN A 390 1.95 13.10 -21.96
C GLN A 390 0.42 13.07 -21.83
N ALA A 391 -0.22 11.93 -22.15
CA ALA A 391 -1.66 11.76 -22.01
C ALA A 391 -2.14 11.94 -20.55
N ARG A 392 -1.31 11.53 -19.58
CA ARG A 392 -1.55 11.71 -18.14
C ARG A 392 -1.05 13.07 -17.61
N GLY A 393 -0.68 14.02 -18.46
CA GLY A 393 -0.21 15.34 -18.02
C GLY A 393 1.06 15.32 -17.17
N LEU A 394 1.88 14.27 -17.25
CA LEU A 394 3.17 14.18 -16.58
C LEU A 394 4.24 14.86 -17.45
N THR A 395 4.46 16.15 -17.20
CA THR A 395 5.37 16.98 -18.00
C THR A 395 6.84 16.77 -17.59
N GLU A 396 7.76 17.03 -18.53
CA GLU A 396 9.20 16.83 -18.30
C GLU A 396 9.83 17.86 -17.37
N ASP A 397 9.21 19.02 -17.20
CA ASP A 397 9.66 20.07 -16.29
C ASP A 397 9.19 19.85 -14.84
N LEU A 398 8.44 18.79 -14.55
CA LEU A 398 8.02 18.46 -13.19
C LEU A 398 9.21 18.10 -12.31
N VAL A 399 9.36 18.85 -11.21
CA VAL A 399 10.31 18.57 -10.14
C VAL A 399 9.54 18.10 -8.92
N ARG A 400 9.99 17.00 -8.30
CA ARG A 400 9.43 16.45 -7.06
C ARG A 400 10.46 16.55 -5.96
N ILE A 401 10.04 17.08 -4.81
CA ILE A 401 10.84 17.19 -3.59
C ILE A 401 10.22 16.27 -2.52
N SER A 402 11.06 15.45 -1.89
CA SER A 402 10.76 14.81 -0.61
C SER A 402 11.51 15.60 0.45
N VAL A 403 10.78 16.36 1.26
CA VAL A 403 11.36 17.27 2.25
C VAL A 403 11.82 16.48 3.48
N GLY A 404 13.05 16.77 3.92
CA GLY A 404 13.66 16.21 5.12
C GLY A 404 13.42 17.07 6.37
N ILE A 405 14.21 16.82 7.41
CA ILE A 405 14.11 17.51 8.71
C ILE A 405 15.19 18.57 8.93
N GLU A 406 15.90 18.97 7.87
CA GLU A 406 16.92 20.03 7.94
C GLU A 406 16.33 21.39 8.36
N ASP A 407 17.21 22.38 8.59
CA ASP A 407 16.75 23.76 8.75
C ASP A 407 16.07 24.24 7.46
N VAL A 408 14.81 24.63 7.58
CA VAL A 408 13.98 25.00 6.43
C VAL A 408 14.49 26.25 5.72
N ASN A 409 15.14 27.17 6.42
CA ASN A 409 15.67 28.38 5.81
C ASN A 409 16.88 28.07 4.93
N ASP A 410 17.71 27.09 5.32
CA ASP A 410 18.82 26.60 4.51
C ASP A 410 18.29 25.94 3.22
N LEU A 411 17.25 25.12 3.34
CA LEU A 411 16.59 24.47 2.20
C LEU A 411 15.97 25.51 1.24
N ILE A 412 15.25 26.50 1.78
CA ILE A 412 14.65 27.58 0.99
C ILE A 412 15.73 28.43 0.32
N SER A 413 16.80 28.79 1.03
CA SER A 413 17.90 29.59 0.46
C SER A 413 18.63 28.85 -0.66
N ASP A 414 18.80 27.54 -0.54
CA ASP A 414 19.43 26.71 -1.57
C ASP A 414 18.54 26.61 -2.82
N LEU A 415 17.22 26.43 -2.64
CA LEU A 415 16.25 26.44 -3.73
C LEU A 415 16.17 27.81 -4.42
N ASP A 416 16.09 28.91 -3.66
CA ASP A 416 16.05 30.28 -4.20
C ASP A 416 17.27 30.57 -5.05
N LYS A 417 18.46 30.20 -4.57
CA LYS A 417 19.70 30.35 -5.33
C LYS A 417 19.68 29.56 -6.63
N ALA A 418 19.25 28.29 -6.58
CA ALA A 418 19.17 27.44 -7.75
C ALA A 418 18.16 27.99 -8.77
N LEU A 419 16.98 28.43 -8.30
CA LEU A 419 15.95 29.05 -9.13
C LEU A 419 16.43 30.36 -9.76
N ARG A 420 17.14 31.24 -9.04
CA ARG A 420 17.61 32.53 -9.59
C ARG A 420 18.75 32.40 -10.58
N THR A 421 19.61 31.41 -10.42
CA THR A 421 20.81 31.23 -11.26
C THR A 421 20.56 30.40 -12.53
N GLY A 422 19.38 29.77 -12.66
CA GLY A 422 19.07 28.92 -13.80
C GLY A 422 18.77 29.67 -15.10
N PRO A 423 18.84 28.97 -16.25
CA PRO A 423 18.57 29.54 -17.58
C PRO A 423 17.13 30.05 -17.66
N LEU A 424 16.93 31.20 -18.33
CA LEU A 424 15.63 31.88 -18.44
C LEU A 424 14.55 31.02 -19.07
#